data_AF-A0A819K571-F1
#
_entry.id   AF-A0A819K571-F1
#
_cell.length_a   1.000
_cell.length_b   1.000
_cell.length_c   1.000
_cell.angle_alpha   90.00
_cell.angle_beta   90.00
_cell.angle_gamma   90.00
#
_symmetry.space_group_name_H-M   'P 1'
#
loop_
_entity.id
_entity.type
_entity.pdbx_description
1 polymer ?
#
loop_
_entity_poly.entity_id
_entity_poly.type
_entity_poly.pdbx_seq_one_letter_code
_entity_poly.pdbx_strand_id
1 'polypeptide(L)' 'MIQNEKFQQLFNHSIIFDLQPTIDLIEKQMGILSLLDEECWFPKATDQIYVDKLINLHAQHPKFDKKKLSF' A
#
# COMPACT_ATOMS: atom_id res chain seq x y z
N MET A 1 34.86 4.55 12.32
CA MET A 1 33.60 5.29 12.55
C MET A 1 32.84 5.51 11.24
N ILE A 2 33.46 6.10 10.21
CA ILE A 2 32.81 6.41 8.90
C ILE A 2 32.24 5.19 8.15
N GLN A 3 32.91 4.02 8.18
CA GLN A 3 32.40 2.81 7.51
C GLN A 3 31.10 2.27 8.15
N ASN A 4 30.93 2.45 9.46
CA ASN A 4 29.73 2.01 10.18
C ASN A 4 28.53 2.89 9.84
N GLU A 5 28.75 4.21 9.69
CA GLU A 5 27.71 5.15 9.25
C GLU A 5 27.29 4.90 7.80
N LYS A 6 28.24 4.59 6.90
CA LYS A 6 27.92 4.16 5.53
C LYS A 6 27.11 2.86 5.50
N PHE A 7 27.44 1.89 6.36
CA PHE A 7 26.70 0.63 6.46
C PHE A 7 25.27 0.86 7.00
N GLN A 8 25.12 1.73 8.00
CA GLN A 8 23.82 2.15 8.53
C GLN A 8 23.00 2.93 7.49
N GLN A 9 23.63 3.81 6.70
CA GLN A 9 22.97 4.51 5.59
C GLN A 9 22.56 3.56 4.46
N LEU A 10 23.41 2.60 4.09
CA LEU A 10 23.09 1.57 3.10
C LEU A 10 21.95 0.67 3.58
N PHE A 11 21.96 0.29 4.85
CA PHE A 11 20.89 -0.51 5.46
C PHE A 11 19.57 0.25 5.47
N ASN A 12 19.56 1.51 5.90
CA ASN A 12 18.37 2.37 5.86
C ASN A 12 17.88 2.59 4.43
N HIS A 13 18.79 2.82 3.47
CA HIS A 13 18.43 3.01 2.06
C HIS A 13 17.86 1.73 1.43
N SER A 14 18.41 0.55 1.73
CA SER A 14 17.87 -0.72 1.25
C SER A 14 16.49 -1.03 1.84
N ILE A 15 16.30 -0.80 3.15
CA ILE A 15 15.00 -1.00 3.80
C ILE A 15 13.95 -0.05 3.24
N ILE A 16 14.30 1.23 3.07
CA ILE A 16 13.39 2.23 2.48
C ILE A 16 13.02 1.82 1.05
N PHE A 17 13.97 1.33 0.27
CA PHE A 17 13.72 0.87 -1.10
C PHE A 17 12.78 -0.35 -1.16
N ASP A 18 12.94 -1.32 -0.27
CA ASP A 18 12.08 -2.51 -0.22
C ASP A 18 10.65 -2.20 0.26
N LEU A 19 10.48 -1.11 1.02
CA LEU A 19 9.19 -0.63 1.52
C LEU A 19 8.52 0.36 0.57
N GLN A 20 9.26 1.01 -0.33
CA GLN A 20 8.73 1.94 -1.32
C GLN A 20 7.51 1.41 -2.10
N PRO A 21 7.47 0.17 -2.62
CA PRO A 21 6.28 -0.35 -3.30
C PRO A 21 5.06 -0.50 -2.38
N THR A 22 5.27 -0.70 -1.08
CA THR A 22 4.17 -0.72 -0.09
C THR A 22 3.69 0.69 0.22
N ILE A 23 4.60 1.66 0.35
CA ILE A 23 4.27 3.07 0.56
C ILE A 23 3.49 3.60 -0.65
N ASP A 24 3.97 3.32 -1.87
CA ASP A 24 3.30 3.68 -3.11
C ASP A 24 1.90 3.06 -3.20
N LEU A 25 1.73 1.81 -2.76
CA LEU A 25 0.41 1.17 -2.73
C LEU A 25 -0.58 1.94 -1.83
N ILE A 26 -0.10 2.55 -0.74
CA ILE A 26 -0.94 3.26 0.23
C ILE A 26 -1.24 4.69 -0.22
N GLU A 27 -0.20 5.45 -0.59
CA GLU A 27 -0.26 6.91 -0.72
C GLU A 27 -0.36 7.43 -2.16
N LYS A 28 -0.01 6.59 -3.16
CA LYS A 28 -0.03 7.04 -4.55
C LYS A 28 -1.46 7.34 -5.01
N GLN A 29 -1.58 8.13 -6.07
CA GLN A 29 -2.83 8.30 -6.80
C GLN A 29 -3.34 6.92 -7.27
N MET A 30 -4.61 6.62 -6.95
CA MET A 30 -5.23 5.30 -7.09
C MET A 30 -4.67 4.21 -6.14
N GLY A 31 -3.96 4.61 -5.09
CA GLY A 31 -3.61 3.76 -3.95
C GLY A 31 -4.74 3.65 -2.94
N ILE A 32 -4.51 2.87 -1.88
CA ILE A 32 -5.52 2.51 -0.87
C ILE A 32 -6.23 3.74 -0.30
N LEU A 33 -5.48 4.76 0.15
CA LEU A 33 -6.07 5.94 0.79
C LEU A 33 -6.86 6.79 -0.21
N SER A 34 -6.32 6.99 -1.41
CA SER A 34 -7.00 7.79 -2.44
C SER A 34 -8.32 7.17 -2.91
N LEU A 35 -8.39 5.84 -2.98
CA LEU A 35 -9.64 5.13 -3.28
C LEU A 35 -10.66 5.26 -2.14
N LEU A 36 -10.19 5.24 -0.90
CA LEU A 36 -11.04 5.41 0.27
C LEU A 36 -11.64 6.82 0.29
N ASP A 37 -10.81 7.84 0.06
CA ASP A 37 -11.27 9.23 -0.02
C ASP A 37 -12.31 9.40 -1.11
N GLU A 38 -12.09 8.81 -2.30
CA GLU A 38 -13.06 8.83 -3.39
C GLU A 38 -14.41 8.20 -2.98
N GLU A 39 -14.38 7.00 -2.39
CA GLU A 39 -15.61 6.32 -1.95
C GLU A 39 -16.34 7.08 -0.84
N CYS A 40 -15.63 7.77 0.06
CA CYS A 40 -16.24 8.60 1.10
C CYS A 40 -17.07 9.76 0.53
N TRP A 41 -16.78 10.20 -0.70
CA TRP A 41 -17.55 11.26 -1.36
C TRP A 41 -18.82 10.74 -2.04
N PHE A 42 -18.94 9.42 -2.27
CA PHE A 42 -20.08 8.85 -2.97
C PHE A 42 -21.22 8.51 -1.99
N PRO A 43 -22.42 9.12 -2.13
CA PRO A 43 -23.53 8.90 -1.21
C PRO A 43 -24.14 7.48 -1.26
N LYS A 44 -23.68 6.63 -2.17
CA LYS A 44 -24.08 5.22 -2.32
C LYS A 44 -22.91 4.24 -2.17
N ALA A 45 -21.71 4.73 -1.88
CA ALA A 45 -20.59 3.84 -1.60
C ALA A 45 -20.89 3.04 -0.33
N THR A 46 -20.42 1.81 -0.32
CA THR A 46 -20.47 0.92 0.83
C THR A 46 -19.09 0.30 0.98
N ASP A 47 -18.75 -0.18 2.17
CA ASP A 47 -17.47 -0.85 2.42
C ASP A 47 -17.24 -2.00 1.44
N GLN A 48 -18.31 -2.69 1.02
CA GLN A 48 -18.25 -3.76 0.02
C GLN A 48 -17.79 -3.24 -1.35
N ILE A 49 -18.33 -2.10 -1.81
CA ILE A 49 -17.97 -1.48 -3.10
C ILE A 49 -16.51 -1.02 -3.07
N TYR A 50 -16.08 -0.40 -1.96
CA TYR A 50 -14.70 0.00 -1.76
C TYR A 50 -13.75 -1.20 -1.83
N VAL A 51 -14.05 -2.27 -1.08
CA VAL A 51 -13.23 -3.49 -1.05
C VAL A 51 -13.16 -4.15 -2.41
N ASP A 52 -14.27 -4.24 -3.15
CA ASP A 52 -14.29 -4.83 -4.49
C ASP A 52 -13.44 -4.01 -5.47
N LYS A 53 -13.53 -2.66 -5.44
CA LYS A 53 -12.68 -1.78 -6.24
C LYS A 53 -11.19 -1.95 -5.88
N LEU A 54 -10.88 -1.97 -4.59
CA LEU A 54 -9.52 -2.14 -4.07
C LEU A 54 -8.89 -3.44 -4.57
N ILE A 55 -9.63 -4.56 -4.48
CA ILE A 55 -9.16 -5.86 -4.94
C ILE A 55 -9.01 -5.86 -6.45
N ASN A 56 -9.99 -5.36 -7.20
CA ASN A 56 -9.92 -5.36 -8.66
C ASN A 56 -8.71 -4.54 -9.17
N LEU A 57 -8.36 -3.44 -8.49
CA LEU A 57 -7.24 -2.60 -8.88
C LEU A 57 -5.88 -3.17 -8.46
N HIS A 58 -5.79 -3.77 -7.26
CA HIS A 58 -4.52 -4.18 -6.67
C HIS A 58 -4.30 -5.70 -6.59
N ALA A 59 -5.19 -6.54 -7.13
CA ALA A 59 -5.08 -8.00 -7.06
C ALA A 59 -3.74 -8.57 -7.57
N GLN A 60 -3.07 -7.89 -8.50
CA GLN A 60 -1.79 -8.31 -9.05
C GLN A 60 -0.59 -7.64 -8.37
N HIS A 61 -0.82 -6.74 -7.41
CA HIS A 61 0.27 -6.01 -6.76
C HIS A 61 1.03 -6.94 -5.80
N PRO A 62 2.37 -7.04 -5.91
CA PRO A 62 3.17 -8.02 -5.15
C PRO A 62 3.15 -7.82 -3.63
N LYS A 63 2.66 -6.66 -3.16
CA LYS A 63 2.49 -6.32 -1.74
C LYS A 63 1.03 -6.29 -1.30
N PHE A 64 0.10 -6.73 -2.14
CA PHE A 64 -1.32 -6.80 -1.83
C PHE A 64 -1.76 -8.26 -1.79
N ASP A 65 -2.43 -8.66 -0.70
CA ASP A 65 -2.96 -10.01 -0.56
C ASP A 65 -4.34 -9.97 0.11
N LYS A 66 -5.33 -10.58 -0.55
CA LYS A 66 -6.69 -10.65 -0.01
C LYS A 66 -6.76 -11.82 0.97
N LYS A 67 -6.46 -11.56 2.25
CA LYS A 67 -6.75 -12.53 3.30
C LYS A 67 -8.26 -12.70 3.44
N LYS A 68 -8.78 -13.85 2.98
CA LYS A 68 -10.05 -14.37 3.49
C LYS A 68 -9.79 -14.87 4.91
N LEU A 69 -10.40 -14.24 5.90
CA LEU A 69 -10.53 -14.82 7.23
C LEU A 69 -11.38 -16.09 7.12
N SER A 70 -10.73 -17.24 7.05
CA SER A 70 -11.36 -18.54 7.30
C SER A 70 -11.31 -18.79 8.80
N PHE A 71 -12.44 -18.62 9.48
CA PHE A 71 -12.65 -19.17 10.82
C PHE A 71 -13.15 -20.62 10.71
#